data_AF-A0A358AXA5-F1
#
_entry.id   AF-A0A358AXA5-F1
#
_cell.length_a   1.000
_cell.length_b   1.000
_cell.length_c   1.000
_cell.angle_alpha   90.00
_cell.angle_beta   90.00
_cell.angle_gamma   90.00
#
_symmetry.space_group_name_H-M   'P 1'
#
loop_
_entity.id
_entity.type
_entity.pdbx_description
1 polymer ?
#
loop_
_entity_poly.entity_id
_entity_poly.type
_entity_poly.pdbx_seq_one_letter_code
_entity_poly.pdbx_strand_id
1 'polypeptide(L)' 'KQIGMGYVAPELAEVGTKLKVKMLLQEWDAEVVEDSPFDPKNERIRING' A
#
# COMPACT_ATOMS: atom_id res chain seq x y z
N LYS A 1 -8.22 -8.98 0.50
CA LYS A 1 -7.76 -7.57 0.46
C LYS A 1 -6.67 -7.49 -0.60
N GLN A 2 -6.80 -6.59 -1.58
CA GLN A 2 -5.71 -6.31 -2.53
C GLN A 2 -4.80 -5.26 -1.91
N ILE A 3 -3.49 -5.50 -1.98
CA ILE A 3 -2.46 -4.57 -1.52
C ILE A 3 -1.51 -4.40 -2.70
N GLY A 4 -1.32 -3.16 -3.14
CA GLY A 4 -0.37 -2.81 -4.17
C GLY A 4 0.70 -1.90 -3.58
N MET A 5 1.96 -2.18 -3.88
CA MET A 5 3.05 -1.25 -3.59
C MET A 5 3.17 -0.27 -4.76
N GLY A 6 3.13 1.02 -4.46
CA GLY A 6 3.29 2.09 -5.44
C GLY A 6 4.13 3.22 -4.86
N TYR A 7 4.91 3.87 -5.71
CA TYR A 7 5.64 5.08 -5.32
C TYR A 7 4.71 6.28 -5.44
N VAL A 8 4.63 7.06 -4.36
CA VAL A 8 3.86 8.31 -4.30
C VAL A 8 4.77 9.45 -3.87
N ALA A 9 4.36 10.69 -4.13
CA ALA A 9 5.07 11.84 -3.60
C ALA A 9 5.11 11.77 -2.06
N PRO A 10 6.20 12.18 -1.39
CA PRO A 10 6.32 12.08 0.06
C PRO A 10 5.23 12.87 0.81
N GLU A 11 4.73 13.96 0.22
CA GLU A 11 3.59 14.73 0.75
C GLU A 11 2.25 13.96 0.71
N LEU A 12 2.15 12.92 -0.11
CA LEU A 12 0.97 12.07 -0.27
C LEU A 12 1.17 10.67 0.34
N ALA A 13 2.30 10.43 1.01
CA ALA A 13 2.65 9.15 1.62
C ALA A 13 2.11 9.01 3.07
N GLU A 14 1.31 9.97 3.54
CA GLU A 14 0.70 9.91 4.87
C GLU A 14 -0.40 8.84 4.93
N VAL A 15 -0.43 8.06 6.01
CA VAL A 15 -1.44 7.03 6.25
C VAL A 15 -2.83 7.66 6.31
N GLY A 16 -3.81 7.06 5.63
CA GLY A 16 -5.16 7.59 5.48
C GLY A 16 -5.33 8.53 4.28
N THR A 17 -4.25 8.81 3.54
CA THR A 17 -4.34 9.60 2.31
C THR A 17 -5.10 8.82 1.24
N LYS A 18 -6.19 9.41 0.73
CA LYS A 18 -6.95 8.86 -0.38
C LYS A 18 -6.32 9.25 -1.71
N LEU A 19 -6.00 8.25 -2.50
CA LEU A 19 -5.39 8.38 -3.81
C LEU A 19 -6.28 7.73 -4.87
N LYS A 20 -6.13 8.16 -6.11
CA LYS A 20 -6.74 7.50 -7.26
C LYS A 20 -5.66 6.86 -8.10
N VAL A 21 -5.71 5.54 -8.25
CA VAL A 21 -4.79 4.80 -9.11
C VAL A 21 -5.45 4.60 -10.45
N LYS A 22 -4.80 5.09 -11.51
CA LYS A 22 -5.27 4.88 -12.88
C LYS A 22 -4.76 3.53 -13.39
N MET A 23 -5.63 2.54 -13.49
CA MET A 23 -5.33 1.22 -14.05
C MET A 23 -6.28 0.95 -15.20
N LEU A 24 -5.75 0.50 -16.35
CA LEU A 24 -6.55 0.15 -17.54
C LEU A 24 -7.50 1.27 -18.01
N LEU A 25 -7.03 2.53 -17.96
CA LEU A 25 -7.82 3.74 -18.28
C LEU A 25 -9.00 4.02 -17.33
N GLN A 26 -9.10 3.31 -16.21
CA GLN A 26 -10.08 3.55 -15.16
C GLN A 26 -9.40 4.04 -13.88
N GLU A 27 -10.08 4.90 -13.14
CA GLU A 27 -9.62 5.38 -11.83
C GLU A 27 -10.16 4.46 -10.73
N TRP A 28 -9.27 4.03 -9.84
CA TRP A 28 -9.59 3.19 -8.71
C TRP A 28 -9.26 3.96 -7.44
N ASP A 29 -10.21 4.06 -6.52
CA ASP A 29 -9.96 4.64 -5.21
C ASP A 29 -9.05 3.73 -4.39
N ALA A 30 -7.94 4.29 -3.92
CA ALA A 30 -6.95 3.65 -3.08
C ALA A 30 -6.73 4.49 -1.82
N GLU A 31 -6.30 3.85 -0.75
CA GLU A 31 -5.94 4.52 0.50
C GLU A 31 -4.52 4.11 0.87
N VAL A 32 -3.69 5.10 1.19
CA VAL A 32 -2.37 4.86 1.75
C VAL A 32 -2.58 4.25 3.12
N VAL A 33 -2.19 2.99 3.26
CA VAL A 33 -2.23 2.27 4.52
C VAL A 33 -0.80 2.10 5.03
N GLU A 34 -0.65 2.13 6.35
CA GLU A 34 0.61 1.87 7.03
C GLU A 34 1.16 0.50 6.60
N ASP A 35 2.47 0.40 6.43
CA ASP A 35 3.12 -0.81 5.94
C ASP A 35 2.75 -2.00 6.83
N SER A 36 2.05 -2.96 6.22
CA SER A 36 1.56 -4.20 6.82
C SER A 36 0.74 -4.06 8.12
N PRO A 37 -0.60 -3.99 8.04
CA PRO A 37 -1.49 -4.11 9.20
C PRO A 37 -1.45 -5.49 9.91
N PHE A 38 -0.54 -6.40 9.55
CA PHE A 38 -0.41 -7.74 10.14
C PHE A 38 1.00 -8.11 10.60
N ASP A 39 2.05 -7.35 10.25
CA ASP A 39 3.42 -7.73 10.59
C ASP A 39 4.40 -6.55 10.39
N PRO A 40 4.47 -5.59 11.33
CA PRO A 40 5.38 -4.45 11.26
C PRO A 40 6.88 -4.83 11.34
N LYS A 41 7.21 -6.13 11.47
CA LYS A 41 8.57 -6.65 11.63
C LYS A 41 9.03 -7.60 10.53
N ASN A 42 8.22 -7.84 9.50
CA ASN A 42 8.59 -8.77 8.42
C ASN A 42 8.80 -10.21 8.94
N GLU A 43 8.11 -10.63 10.01
CA GLU A 43 8.30 -11.93 10.67
C GLU A 43 7.84 -13.10 9.78
N ARG A 44 6.77 -12.93 8.98
CA ARG A 44 6.28 -13.99 8.08
C ARG A 44 7.18 -14.30 6.88
N ILE A 45 8.04 -13.39 6.41
CA ILE A 45 8.97 -13.66 5.29
C ILE A 45 10.20 -14.46 5.73
N ARG A 46 10.46 -14.59 7.04
CA ARG A 46 11.62 -15.35 7.56
C ARG A 46 11.34 -16.81 7.89
N ILE A 47 10.12 -17.32 7.72
CA ILE A 47 9.74 -18.63 8.29
C ILE A 47 9.76 -19.81 7.31
N ASN A 48 9.91 -19.66 5.99
CA ASN A 48 10.08 -20.84 5.13
C ASN A 48 11.15 -20.60 4.07
N GLY A 49 12.38 -21.01 4.42
CA GLY A 49 13.33 -21.57 3.45
C GLY A 49 13.00 -23.04 3.18
#